data_AF-A0A1B6E2X6-F1
#
_entry.id   AF-A0A1B6E2X6-F1
#
_cell.length_a   1.000
_cell.length_b   1.000
_cell.length_c   1.000
_cell.angle_alpha   90.00
_cell.angle_beta   90.00
_cell.angle_gamma   90.00
#
_symmetry.space_group_name_H-M   'P 1'
#
loop_
_entity.id
_entity.type
_entity.pdbx_description
1 polymer ?
#
loop_
_entity_poly.entity_id
_entity_poly.type
_entity_poly.pdbx_seq_one_letter_code
_entity_poly.pdbx_strand_id
1 'polypeptide(L)'
;NNMVTREIQVFSSAFVYLSLDGERYQEKPVKFSPRVDRPRDSVVNLTVPLHNRIGKFVKVSMIFSARWILLSEVTFDSAVVLGNVTEELLEQYYFNQQDSDQSSRPQTGGETTHARKEVTPATSPTSNTQAYIGL
;
A
#
# COMPACT_ATOMS: atom_id res chain seq x y z
N ASN A 1 2.41 16.83 -20.85
CA ASN A 1 1.83 17.26 -22.15
C ASN A 1 1.36 16.01 -22.90
N ASN A 2 0.18 16.03 -23.53
CA ASN A 2 -0.35 14.93 -24.32
C ASN A 2 -0.45 15.44 -25.77
N MET A 3 0.41 14.99 -26.68
CA MET A 3 0.38 15.30 -28.11
C MET A 3 0.49 13.98 -28.87
N VAL A 4 -0.65 13.32 -29.07
CA VAL A 4 -0.73 11.94 -29.56
C VAL A 4 -0.17 11.85 -30.98
N THR A 5 -0.42 12.87 -31.80
CA THR A 5 0.10 12.99 -33.18
C THR A 5 1.62 13.05 -33.26
N ARG A 6 2.30 13.38 -32.15
CA ARG A 6 3.77 13.47 -32.03
C ARG A 6 4.37 12.39 -31.14
N GLU A 7 3.59 11.36 -30.80
CA GLU A 7 3.99 10.26 -29.92
C GLU A 7 4.46 10.73 -28.53
N ILE A 8 3.90 11.86 -28.07
CA ILE A 8 4.10 12.39 -26.73
C ILE A 8 2.83 12.11 -25.94
N GLN A 9 2.95 11.35 -24.85
CA GLN A 9 1.82 11.11 -23.95
C GLN A 9 2.24 11.24 -22.49
N VAL A 10 1.26 11.43 -21.62
CA VAL A 10 1.50 11.28 -20.18
C VAL A 10 1.90 9.84 -19.85
N PHE A 11 2.62 9.65 -18.76
CA PHE A 11 3.01 8.33 -18.27
C PHE A 11 1.79 7.45 -17.99
N SER A 12 1.94 6.13 -18.12
CA SER A 12 0.86 5.15 -17.91
C SER A 12 0.70 4.85 -16.43
N SER A 13 1.81 4.86 -15.70
CA SER A 13 1.87 4.76 -14.25
C SER A 13 3.10 5.50 -13.73
N ALA A 14 2.97 6.06 -12.53
CA ALA A 14 4.06 6.61 -11.76
C ALA A 14 4.17 5.87 -10.43
N PHE A 15 5.40 5.62 -10.00
CA PHE A 15 5.75 5.10 -8.69
C PHE A 15 6.57 6.15 -7.97
N VAL A 16 6.04 6.64 -6.85
CA VAL A 16 6.73 7.64 -6.02
C VAL A 16 7.26 6.95 -4.78
N TYR A 17 8.58 6.99 -4.64
CA TYR A 17 9.31 6.49 -3.49
C TYR A 17 9.78 7.69 -2.66
N LEU A 18 9.72 7.54 -1.36
CA LEU A 18 10.14 8.54 -0.39
C LEU A 18 11.23 7.96 0.49
N SER A 19 12.15 8.81 0.92
CA SER A 19 13.30 8.42 1.73
C SER A 19 13.66 9.55 2.69
N LEU A 20 14.11 9.21 3.90
CA LEU A 20 14.58 10.18 4.89
C LEU A 20 16.09 10.46 4.75
N ASP A 21 16.86 9.47 4.30
CA ASP A 21 18.34 9.44 4.26
C ASP A 21 18.92 9.53 2.84
N GLY A 22 18.14 9.24 1.80
CA GLY A 22 18.53 9.25 0.39
C GLY A 22 19.01 7.89 -0.13
N GLU A 23 19.37 6.99 0.78
CA GLU A 23 19.88 5.64 0.50
C GLU A 23 18.76 4.60 0.52
N ARG A 24 17.96 4.60 1.59
CA ARG A 24 16.84 3.66 1.77
C ARG A 24 15.55 4.32 1.37
N TYR A 25 14.77 3.65 0.53
CA TYR A 25 13.45 4.14 0.14
C TYR A 25 12.37 3.29 0.79
N GLN A 26 11.24 3.90 1.10
CA GLN A 26 10.06 3.19 1.58
C GLN A 26 9.70 2.03 0.65
N GLU A 27 9.45 0.85 1.22
CA GLU A 27 9.26 -0.39 0.45
C GLU A 27 8.03 -0.32 -0.45
N LYS A 28 6.95 0.29 0.05
CA LYS A 28 5.70 0.46 -0.68
C LYS A 28 5.64 1.85 -1.34
N PRO A 29 5.90 1.97 -2.65
CA PRO A 29 5.73 3.24 -3.34
C PRO A 29 4.27 3.66 -3.40
N VAL A 30 4.05 4.96 -3.54
CA VAL A 30 2.75 5.49 -3.97
C VAL A 30 2.62 5.25 -5.47
N LYS A 31 1.70 4.35 -5.84
CA LYS A 31 1.36 4.06 -7.24
C LYS A 31 0.24 4.97 -7.70
N PHE A 32 0.43 5.61 -8.85
CA PHE A 32 -0.57 6.45 -9.49
C PHE A 32 -0.70 6.12 -10.97
N SER A 33 -1.93 6.00 -11.45
CA SER A 33 -2.23 5.77 -12.86
C SER A 33 -3.20 6.85 -13.33
N PRO A 34 -2.81 7.72 -14.27
CA PRO A 34 -3.68 8.77 -14.78
C PRO A 34 -4.89 8.17 -15.49
N ARG A 35 -6.08 8.72 -15.25
CA ARG A 35 -7.25 8.48 -16.10
C ARG A 35 -7.32 9.57 -17.14
N VAL A 36 -6.89 9.28 -18.36
CA VAL A 36 -6.93 10.23 -19.48
C VAL A 36 -7.97 9.76 -20.48
N ASP A 37 -9.19 10.26 -20.36
CA ASP A 37 -10.31 9.89 -21.24
C ASP A 37 -10.27 10.61 -22.60
N ARG A 38 -9.11 11.10 -23.05
CA ARG A 38 -9.03 11.99 -24.23
C ARG A 38 -7.96 11.56 -25.22
N PRO A 39 -8.35 11.20 -26.46
CA PRO A 39 -7.40 10.94 -27.55
C PRO A 39 -6.86 12.23 -28.20
N ARG A 40 -7.12 13.42 -27.62
CA ARG A 40 -6.78 14.72 -28.21
C ARG A 40 -5.62 15.40 -27.50
N ASP A 41 -4.84 16.10 -28.31
CA ASP A 41 -3.73 16.94 -27.86
C ASP A 41 -4.19 17.93 -26.78
N SER A 42 -3.60 17.86 -25.59
CA SER A 42 -3.98 18.64 -24.41
C SER A 42 -2.84 18.72 -23.38
N VAL A 43 -2.83 19.81 -22.60
CA VAL A 43 -1.98 19.94 -21.42
C VAL A 43 -2.76 19.39 -20.22
N VAL A 44 -2.14 18.47 -19.47
CA VAL A 44 -2.77 17.80 -18.33
C VAL A 44 -1.96 18.10 -17.08
N ASN A 45 -2.64 18.60 -16.05
CA ASN A 45 -2.08 18.73 -14.70
C ASN A 45 -2.46 17.48 -13.91
N LEU A 46 -1.45 16.78 -13.38
CA LEU A 46 -1.62 15.54 -12.64
C LEU A 46 -1.22 15.74 -11.18
N THR A 47 -2.10 15.37 -10.26
CA THR A 47 -1.83 15.42 -8.82
C THR A 47 -1.72 14.00 -8.29
N VAL A 48 -0.56 13.67 -7.72
CA VAL A 48 -0.29 12.37 -7.09
C VAL A 48 -0.44 12.53 -5.57
N PRO A 49 -1.45 11.92 -4.93
CA PRO A 49 -1.61 12.01 -3.48
C PRO A 49 -0.51 11.20 -2.79
N LEU A 50 0.34 11.84 -2.00
CA LEU A 50 1.43 11.19 -1.27
C LEU A 50 1.02 10.61 0.09
N HIS A 51 -0.26 10.74 0.46
CA HIS A 51 -0.85 10.18 1.69
C HIS A 51 -0.10 10.57 2.97
N ASN A 52 0.35 11.84 3.07
CA ASN A 52 1.08 12.37 4.22
C ASN A 52 2.34 11.58 4.61
N ARG A 53 2.92 10.82 3.67
CA ARG A 53 4.16 10.09 3.90
C ARG A 53 5.31 11.08 4.07
N ILE A 54 6.13 10.85 5.08
CA ILE A 54 7.28 11.69 5.40
C ILE A 54 8.47 11.25 4.55
N GLY A 55 9.18 12.21 3.97
CA GLY A 55 10.38 11.98 3.18
C GLY A 55 11.14 13.27 2.94
N LYS A 56 12.47 13.19 2.98
CA LYS A 56 13.39 14.27 2.58
C LYS A 56 13.76 14.15 1.10
N PHE A 57 13.88 12.92 0.59
CA PHE A 57 14.21 12.61 -0.79
C PHE A 57 13.02 11.97 -1.48
N VAL A 58 12.74 12.40 -2.71
CA VAL A 58 11.67 11.87 -3.54
C VAL A 58 12.28 11.27 -4.81
N LYS A 59 11.91 10.03 -5.11
CA LYS A 59 12.25 9.37 -6.37
C LYS A 59 10.96 9.03 -7.10
N VAL A 60 10.84 9.52 -8.34
CA VAL A 60 9.65 9.32 -9.16
C VAL A 60 10.04 8.48 -10.38
N SER A 61 9.49 7.29 -10.49
CA SER A 61 9.66 6.41 -11.64
C SER A 61 8.40 6.45 -12.50
N MET A 62 8.52 6.91 -13.74
CA MET A 62 7.42 7.03 -14.69
C MET A 62 7.53 5.98 -15.78
N ILE A 63 6.45 5.22 -16.00
CA ILE A 63 6.35 4.25 -17.07
C ILE A 63 5.79 4.94 -18.31
N PHE A 64 6.49 4.81 -19.44
CA PHE A 64 6.08 5.39 -20.70
C PHE A 64 4.76 4.79 -21.21
N SER A 65 3.89 5.65 -21.77
CA SER A 65 2.71 5.22 -22.56
C SER A 65 2.95 5.35 -24.07
N ALA A 66 3.95 6.14 -24.46
CA ALA A 66 4.32 6.45 -25.83
C ALA A 66 5.84 6.65 -25.91
N ARG A 67 6.36 7.05 -27.07
CA ARG A 67 7.81 7.22 -27.26
C ARG A 67 8.42 8.29 -26.34
N TRP A 68 7.67 9.37 -26.07
CA TRP A 68 8.15 10.47 -25.24
C TRP A 68 7.17 10.83 -24.13
N ILE A 69 7.73 11.19 -22.97
CA ILE A 69 7.04 11.91 -21.90
C ILE A 69 7.60 13.33 -21.90
N LEU A 70 6.71 14.32 -21.91
CA LEU A 70 7.08 15.72 -21.80
C LEU A 70 6.49 16.34 -20.53
N LEU A 71 7.40 16.78 -19.64
CA LEU A 71 7.11 17.47 -18.39
C LEU A 71 7.55 18.93 -18.52
N SER A 72 6.71 19.86 -18.07
CA SER A 72 7.06 21.28 -18.01
C SER A 72 7.45 21.71 -16.60
N GLU A 73 6.80 21.15 -15.59
CA GLU A 73 6.96 21.54 -14.19
C GLU A 73 6.63 20.37 -13.26
N VAL A 74 7.26 20.35 -12.09
CA VAL A 74 6.95 19.45 -10.97
C VAL A 74 6.92 20.28 -9.70
N THR A 75 5.81 20.23 -8.98
CA THR A 75 5.60 20.95 -7.72
C THR A 75 5.32 19.98 -6.59
N PHE A 76 5.80 20.31 -5.39
CA PHE A 76 5.54 19.55 -4.17
C PHE A 76 4.76 20.41 -3.18
N ASP A 77 3.64 19.89 -2.70
CA ASP A 77 2.88 20.47 -1.58
C ASP A 77 3.21 19.66 -0.32
N SER A 78 3.96 20.26 0.60
CA SER A 78 4.48 19.60 1.79
C SER A 78 4.51 20.53 3.00
N ALA A 79 4.54 19.93 4.19
CA ALA A 79 4.74 20.61 5.46
C ALA A 79 6.06 20.16 6.09
N VAL A 80 6.71 21.07 6.82
CA VAL A 80 7.93 20.74 7.58
C VAL A 80 7.55 19.92 8.80
N VAL A 81 8.20 18.77 8.97
CA VAL A 81 8.10 17.99 10.21
C VAL A 81 9.09 18.55 11.22
N LEU A 82 8.59 19.02 12.36
CA LEU A 82 9.41 19.52 13.46
C LEU A 82 9.90 18.34 14.30
N GLY A 83 11.19 18.00 14.18
CA GLY A 83 11.83 16.96 14.97
C GLY A 83 13.21 16.60 14.45
N ASN A 84 14.15 16.31 15.35
CA ASN A 84 15.45 15.78 14.96
C ASN A 84 15.27 14.32 14.53
N VAL A 85 15.56 14.04 13.26
CA VAL A 85 15.65 12.66 12.76
C VAL A 85 17.03 12.15 13.19
N THR A 86 17.09 11.38 14.27
CA THR A 86 18.30 10.65 14.67
C THR A 86 18.38 9.31 13.93
N GLU A 87 19.55 8.69 13.93
CA GLU A 87 19.75 7.40 13.26
C GLU A 87 18.83 6.31 13.84
N GLU A 88 18.63 6.30 15.16
CA GLU A 88 17.78 5.30 15.82
C GLU A 88 16.31 5.43 15.41
N LEU A 89 15.81 6.66 15.26
CA LEU A 89 14.46 6.93 14.78
C LEU A 89 14.30 6.53 13.32
N LEU A 90 15.34 6.74 12.51
CA LEU A 90 15.38 6.38 11.11
C LEU A 90 15.32 4.85 10.91
N GLU A 91 16.12 4.11 11.69
CA GLU A 91 16.06 2.64 11.73
C GLU A 91 14.68 2.13 12.15
N GLN A 92 14.13 2.68 13.23
CA GLN A 92 12.78 2.32 13.69
C GLN A 92 11.72 2.60 12.62
N TYR A 93 11.84 3.72 11.90
CA TYR A 93 10.92 4.09 10.82
C TYR A 93 10.91 3.08 9.66
N TYR A 94 12.08 2.59 9.26
CA TYR A 94 12.18 1.59 8.20
C TYR A 94 11.81 0.18 8.69
N PHE A 95 12.15 -0.18 9.93
CA PHE A 95 11.75 -1.45 10.54
C PHE A 95 10.23 -1.59 10.63
N ASN A 96 9.53 -0.55 11.11
CA ASN A 96 8.07 -0.56 11.24
C ASN A 96 7.33 -0.71 9.90
N GLN A 97 7.97 -0.34 8.78
CA GLN A 97 7.37 -0.54 7.46
C GLN A 97 7.32 -2.02 7.07
N GLN A 98 8.36 -2.79 7.42
CA GLN A 98 8.46 -4.22 7.11
C GLN A 98 7.42 -5.05 7.87
N ASP A 99 7.16 -4.72 9.14
CA ASP A 99 6.21 -5.46 9.97
C ASP A 99 4.74 -5.23 9.58
N SER A 100 4.43 -4.10 8.94
CA SER A 100 3.05 -3.78 8.52
C SER A 100 2.49 -4.73 7.44
N ASP A 101 3.35 -5.49 6.75
CA ASP A 101 2.99 -6.39 5.66
C ASP A 101 2.55 -7.81 6.09
N GLN A 102 2.57 -8.16 7.38
CA GLN A 102 2.04 -9.47 7.84
C GLN A 102 0.51 -9.53 8.05
N SER A 103 -0.21 -8.41 7.98
CA SER A 103 -1.65 -8.35 8.30
C SER A 103 -2.63 -8.58 7.15
N SER A 104 -2.16 -8.87 5.92
CA SER A 104 -3.05 -9.16 4.78
C SER A 104 -2.75 -10.49 4.10
N ARG A 105 -2.93 -11.61 4.82
CA ARG A 105 -3.26 -12.89 4.18
C ARG A 105 -4.78 -12.96 4.02
N PRO A 106 -5.34 -13.17 2.82
CA PRO A 106 -6.77 -13.41 2.67
C PRO A 106 -7.14 -14.72 3.38
N GLN A 107 -8.02 -14.64 4.39
CA GLN A 107 -8.74 -15.83 4.86
C GLN A 107 -9.75 -16.22 3.78
N THR A 108 -9.38 -17.18 2.94
CA THR A 108 -10.35 -17.86 2.07
C THR A 108 -11.25 -18.72 2.96
N GLY A 109 -12.41 -18.17 3.32
CA GLY A 109 -13.56 -18.94 3.80
C GLY A 109 -14.24 -19.64 2.62
N GLY A 110 -14.39 -20.96 2.72
CA GLY A 110 -15.23 -21.77 1.85
C GLY A 110 -16.05 -22.72 2.73
N GLU A 111 -17.36 -22.53 2.71
CA GLU A 111 -18.38 -23.16 3.56
C GLU A 111 -18.98 -24.43 2.89
N THR A 112 -19.27 -25.46 3.70
CA THR A 112 -20.29 -26.57 3.63
C THR A 112 -20.36 -27.49 2.37
N THR A 113 -20.74 -28.79 2.33
CA THR A 113 -21.54 -29.69 3.17
C THR A 113 -21.57 -31.16 2.61
N HIS A 114 -21.95 -32.13 3.45
CA HIS A 114 -22.61 -33.44 3.19
C HIS A 114 -21.81 -34.70 2.75
N ALA A 115 -21.64 -35.65 3.69
CA ALA A 115 -21.92 -37.07 3.46
C ALA A 115 -22.35 -37.76 4.78
N ARG A 116 -23.41 -38.57 4.70
CA ARG A 116 -24.25 -39.12 5.78
C ARG A 116 -23.98 -40.61 5.99
N LYS A 117 -24.08 -41.08 7.25
CA LYS A 117 -24.51 -42.42 7.79
C LYS A 117 -23.65 -42.75 9.03
N GLU A 118 -24.12 -43.21 10.21
CA GLU A 118 -25.35 -43.87 10.65
C GLU A 118 -25.53 -43.75 12.19
N VAL A 119 -26.79 -43.58 12.63
CA VAL A 119 -27.50 -44.14 13.82
C VAL A 119 -26.84 -44.15 15.23
N THR A 120 -27.38 -43.33 16.15
CA THR A 120 -27.31 -43.42 17.64
C THR A 120 -28.28 -44.51 18.19
N PRO A 121 -28.34 -44.87 19.51
CA PRO A 121 -27.55 -44.48 20.70
C PRO A 121 -27.23 -45.64 21.69
N ALA A 122 -26.44 -45.40 22.75
CA ALA A 122 -26.85 -45.58 24.16
C ALA A 122 -25.70 -45.48 25.19
N THR A 123 -26.06 -44.87 26.34
CA THR A 123 -25.54 -45.09 27.71
C THR A 123 -24.48 -44.11 28.25
N SER A 124 -24.95 -43.12 29.04
CA SER A 124 -24.21 -42.32 30.04
C SER A 124 -23.98 -43.15 31.35
N PRO A 125 -23.44 -42.63 32.48
CA PRO A 125 -22.71 -41.39 32.79
C PRO A 125 -21.49 -41.62 33.75
N THR A 126 -21.05 -40.56 34.45
CA THR A 126 -20.23 -40.46 35.71
C THR A 126 -18.76 -40.10 35.51
N SER A 127 -18.10 -39.27 36.32
CA SER A 127 -18.40 -38.37 37.44
C SER A 127 -17.07 -37.67 37.76
N ASN A 128 -17.07 -36.43 38.26
CA ASN A 128 -16.35 -36.03 39.50
C ASN A 128 -16.36 -34.50 39.68
N THR A 129 -17.37 -34.07 40.44
CA THR A 129 -17.39 -33.11 41.55
C THR A 129 -16.35 -31.99 41.64
N GLN A 130 -16.84 -30.75 41.61
CA GLN A 130 -16.21 -29.55 42.18
C GLN A 130 -16.74 -29.28 43.60
N ALA A 131 -15.91 -28.71 44.48
CA ALA A 131 -16.37 -27.87 45.60
C ALA A 131 -15.27 -26.89 46.03
N TYR A 132 -15.54 -25.58 45.96
CA TYR A 132 -14.81 -24.51 46.64
C TYR A 132 -15.83 -23.76 47.51
N ILE A 133 -15.59 -23.69 48.82
CA ILE A 133 -16.46 -23.07 49.82
C ILE A 133 -15.83 -21.71 50.19
N GLY A 134 -16.55 -20.63 49.93
CA GLY A 134 -16.24 -19.30 50.46
C GLY A 134 -16.90 -19.08 51.82
N LEU A 135 -16.19 -18.39 52.71
CA LEU A 135 -16.72 -17.75 53.92
C LEU A 135 -16.91 -16.26 53.66
#